data_AF-A0AAQ3K6Z7-F1
#
_entry.id   AF-A0AAQ3K6Z7-F1
#
_cell.length_a   1.000
_cell.length_b   1.000
_cell.length_c   1.000
_cell.angle_alpha   90.00
_cell.angle_beta   90.00
_cell.angle_gamma   90.00
#
_symmetry.space_group_name_H-M   'P 1'
#
loop_
_entity.id
_entity.type
_entity.pdbx_description
1 polymer ?
#
loop_
_entity_poly.entity_id
_entity_poly.type
_entity_poly.pdbx_seq_one_letter_code
_entity_poly.pdbx_strand_id
1 'polypeptide(L)'
;MTLTGKTFFGRTHYEVLSVTEDASYDEIRTSYKAAVLNSHPDKLTKKSDASTDPDNFQQDFLYVQKAWEVLSDSKSRAKYDKELLSARHKLEVPANEIELSDMSMETVGDIQELLYECRCGDYFSITLSELREMGILLDEQSLEVESSIDLVPTSILIPCGSCSLNVRLMINDGS
;
A
#
# COMPACT_ATOMS: atom_id res chain seq x y z
N MET A 1 -11.44 -8.21 16.41
CA MET A 1 -11.14 -6.81 16.07
C MET A 1 -9.85 -6.84 15.29
N THR A 2 -9.90 -6.67 13.98
CA THR A 2 -8.70 -6.65 13.14
C THR A 2 -8.70 -5.32 12.42
N LEU A 3 -8.02 -4.35 13.02
CA LEU A 3 -7.68 -3.08 12.41
C LEU A 3 -6.45 -3.35 11.53
N THR A 4 -6.66 -3.68 10.27
CA THR A 4 -5.57 -3.76 9.31
C THR A 4 -5.44 -2.39 8.66
N GLY A 5 -4.33 -1.73 8.97
CA GLY A 5 -3.91 -0.47 8.36
C GLY A 5 -4.07 -0.53 6.86
N LYS A 6 -4.67 0.53 6.34
CA LYS A 6 -5.02 0.74 4.94
C LYS A 6 -3.73 0.85 4.13
N THR A 7 -3.16 -0.28 3.72
CA THR A 7 -2.09 -0.29 2.72
C THR A 7 -2.72 0.15 1.41
N PHE A 8 -2.34 1.33 0.93
CA PHE A 8 -2.70 1.81 -0.40
C PHE A 8 -1.84 1.07 -1.44
N PHE A 9 -1.96 -0.25 -1.49
CA PHE A 9 -1.51 -1.08 -2.60
C PHE A 9 -2.78 -1.55 -3.30
N GLY A 10 -2.87 -1.30 -4.62
CA GLY A 10 -4.03 -1.71 -5.41
C GLY A 10 -4.38 -3.18 -5.18
N ARG A 11 -5.68 -3.51 -5.21
CA ARG A 11 -6.23 -4.86 -4.98
C ARG A 11 -5.41 -5.91 -5.74
N THR A 12 -4.89 -6.92 -5.04
CA THR A 12 -4.18 -8.05 -5.66
C THR A 12 -5.11 -8.87 -6.55
N HIS A 13 -4.57 -9.67 -7.47
CA HIS A 13 -5.38 -10.55 -8.31
C HIS A 13 -6.19 -11.57 -7.50
N TYR A 14 -5.66 -11.99 -6.35
CA TYR A 14 -6.33 -12.86 -5.39
C TYR A 14 -7.53 -12.16 -4.76
N GLU A 15 -7.39 -10.91 -4.32
CA GLU A 15 -8.49 -10.11 -3.78
C GLU A 15 -9.56 -9.79 -4.82
N VAL A 16 -9.16 -9.51 -6.07
CA VAL A 16 -10.09 -9.29 -7.18
C VAL A 16 -10.96 -10.52 -7.43
N LEU A 17 -10.38 -11.72 -7.34
CA LEU A 17 -11.13 -12.98 -7.42
C LEU A 17 -11.68 -13.43 -6.06
N SER A 18 -11.52 -12.65 -4.99
CA SER A 18 -11.97 -12.97 -3.62
C SER A 18 -11.53 -14.37 -3.15
N VAL A 19 -10.29 -14.74 -3.45
CA VAL A 19 -9.65 -16.00 -3.06
C VAL A 19 -8.38 -15.72 -2.26
N THR A 20 -7.90 -16.70 -1.50
CA THR A 20 -6.62 -16.62 -0.79
C THR A 20 -5.44 -16.86 -1.73
N GLU A 21 -4.25 -16.40 -1.35
CA GLU A 21 -3.00 -16.68 -2.10
C GLU A 21 -2.67 -18.18 -2.15
N ASP A 22 -3.12 -18.96 -1.17
CA ASP A 22 -2.96 -20.42 -1.09
C ASP A 22 -4.04 -21.19 -1.89
N ALA A 23 -5.01 -20.49 -2.51
CA ALA A 23 -6.15 -21.13 -3.17
C ALA A 23 -5.71 -22.08 -4.28
N SER A 24 -6.39 -23.23 -4.36
CA SER A 24 -6.19 -24.22 -5.40
C SER A 24 -6.71 -23.72 -6.76
N TYR A 25 -6.21 -24.28 -7.86
CA TYR A 25 -6.69 -23.93 -9.20
C TYR A 25 -8.22 -24.08 -9.35
N ASP A 26 -8.81 -25.10 -8.73
CA ASP A 26 -10.25 -25.34 -8.78
C ASP A 26 -11.05 -24.24 -8.05
N GLU A 27 -10.53 -23.75 -6.92
CA GLU A 27 -11.13 -22.64 -6.16
C GLU A 27 -11.06 -21.33 -6.96
N ILE A 28 -9.90 -21.03 -7.56
CA ILE A 28 -9.71 -19.87 -8.43
C ILE A 28 -10.68 -19.93 -9.62
N ARG A 29 -10.81 -21.10 -10.26
CA ARG A 29 -11.73 -21.32 -11.38
C ARG A 29 -13.19 -21.16 -10.99
N THR A 30 -13.57 -21.68 -9.83
CA THR A 30 -14.94 -21.57 -9.32
C THR A 30 -15.27 -20.13 -8.99
N SER A 31 -14.35 -19.42 -8.34
CA SER A 31 -14.53 -18.00 -8.00
C SER A 31 -14.58 -17.11 -9.24
N TYR A 32 -13.70 -17.33 -10.23
CA TYR A 32 -13.75 -16.60 -11.51
C TYR A 32 -15.11 -16.75 -12.21
N LYS A 33 -15.64 -17.98 -12.29
CA LYS A 33 -16.97 -18.22 -12.87
C LYS A 33 -18.05 -17.45 -12.10
N ALA A 34 -17.99 -17.47 -10.78
CA ALA A 34 -18.94 -16.73 -9.94
C ALA A 34 -18.81 -15.21 -10.15
N ALA A 35 -17.59 -14.67 -10.20
CA ALA A 35 -17.31 -13.27 -10.43
C ALA A 35 -17.85 -12.80 -11.79
N VAL A 36 -17.53 -13.52 -12.88
CA VAL A 36 -18.06 -13.22 -14.22
C VAL A 36 -19.58 -13.26 -14.28
N LEU A 37 -20.21 -14.23 -13.61
CA LEU A 37 -21.68 -14.32 -13.54
C LEU A 37 -22.31 -13.17 -12.73
N ASN A 38 -21.60 -12.64 -11.73
CA ASN A 38 -22.07 -11.50 -10.94
C ASN A 38 -21.80 -10.16 -11.63
N SER A 39 -20.80 -10.09 -12.51
CA SER A 39 -20.51 -8.93 -13.36
C SER A 39 -21.35 -8.86 -14.64
N HIS A 40 -22.24 -9.82 -14.91
CA HIS A 40 -23.07 -9.84 -16.11
C HIS A 40 -24.27 -8.87 -15.99
N PRO A 41 -24.52 -7.98 -16.98
CA PRO A 41 -25.57 -6.95 -16.93
C PRO A 41 -27.00 -7.49 -16.80
N ASP A 42 -27.23 -8.76 -17.16
CA ASP A 42 -28.54 -9.41 -17.05
C ASP A 42 -29.01 -9.58 -15.59
N LYS A 43 -28.07 -9.72 -14.64
CA LYS A 43 -28.37 -9.86 -13.20
C LYS A 43 -28.64 -8.53 -12.49
N LEU A 44 -28.31 -7.41 -13.13
CA LEU A 44 -28.49 -6.05 -12.62
C LEU A 44 -29.93 -5.54 -12.71
N THR A 45 -30.78 -6.19 -13.51
CA THR A 45 -32.22 -5.87 -13.57
C THR A 45 -32.98 -6.21 -12.28
N LYS A 46 -32.37 -6.96 -11.34
CA LYS A 46 -32.97 -7.35 -10.05
C LYS A 46 -32.38 -6.66 -8.81
N LYS A 47 -31.29 -5.90 -8.95
CA LYS A 47 -30.68 -5.12 -7.87
C LYS A 47 -30.57 -3.66 -8.29
N SER A 48 -31.72 -3.02 -8.45
CA SER A 48 -31.86 -1.58 -8.54
C SER A 48 -31.67 -0.96 -7.15
N ASP A 49 -30.44 -1.03 -6.64
CA ASP A 49 -29.95 -0.05 -5.68
C ASP A 49 -29.20 1.02 -6.48
N ALA A 50 -29.75 2.24 -6.46
CA ALA A 50 -29.40 3.37 -7.31
C ALA A 50 -28.04 4.01 -6.96
N SER A 51 -26.96 3.24 -6.96
CA SER A 51 -25.64 3.72 -6.52
C SER A 51 -24.43 3.13 -7.25
N THR A 52 -24.61 2.25 -8.24
CA THR A 52 -23.46 1.68 -8.95
C THR A 52 -23.39 2.24 -10.36
N ASP A 53 -22.39 3.09 -10.58
CA ASP A 53 -22.07 3.73 -11.84
C ASP A 53 -21.71 2.68 -12.92
N PRO A 54 -22.25 2.77 -14.15
CA PRO A 54 -21.97 1.82 -15.23
C PRO A 54 -20.48 1.70 -15.58
N ASP A 55 -19.68 2.75 -15.36
CA ASP A 55 -18.24 2.75 -15.63
C ASP A 55 -17.49 1.81 -14.66
N ASN A 56 -17.92 1.77 -13.40
CA ASN A 56 -17.30 0.95 -12.36
C ASN A 56 -17.46 -0.56 -12.63
N PHE A 57 -18.58 -0.96 -13.26
CA PHE A 57 -18.81 -2.37 -13.64
C PHE A 57 -17.92 -2.86 -14.77
N GLN A 58 -17.71 -2.03 -15.80
CA GLN A 58 -16.80 -2.38 -16.89
C GLN A 58 -15.37 -2.51 -16.37
N GLN A 59 -14.97 -1.62 -15.45
CA GLN A 59 -13.67 -1.71 -14.79
C GLN A 59 -13.53 -3.00 -13.95
N ASP A 60 -14.52 -3.34 -13.12
CA ASP A 60 -14.46 -4.57 -12.30
C ASP A 60 -14.39 -5.85 -13.16
N PHE A 61 -15.13 -5.94 -14.27
CA PHE A 61 -15.03 -7.07 -15.19
C PHE A 61 -13.63 -7.20 -15.81
N LEU A 62 -13.04 -6.08 -16.24
CA LEU A 62 -11.68 -6.04 -16.78
C LEU A 62 -10.64 -6.48 -15.74
N TYR A 63 -10.79 -6.08 -14.47
CA TYR A 63 -9.92 -6.54 -13.39
C TYR A 63 -10.07 -8.05 -13.14
N VAL A 64 -11.30 -8.57 -13.10
CA VAL A 64 -11.58 -10.01 -12.94
C VAL A 64 -10.96 -10.82 -14.09
N GLN A 65 -11.07 -10.34 -15.33
CA GLN A 65 -10.47 -10.99 -16.48
C GLN A 65 -8.94 -11.01 -16.39
N LYS A 66 -8.31 -9.87 -16.09
CA LYS A 66 -6.85 -9.78 -15.91
C LYS A 66 -6.35 -10.69 -14.80
N ALA A 67 -7.07 -10.74 -13.67
CA ALA A 67 -6.72 -11.61 -12.55
C ALA A 67 -6.77 -13.09 -12.96
N TRP A 68 -7.78 -13.48 -13.74
CA TRP A 68 -7.88 -14.84 -14.28
C TRP A 68 -6.76 -15.18 -15.26
N GLU A 69 -6.38 -14.27 -16.17
CA GLU A 69 -5.28 -14.49 -17.11
C GLU A 69 -3.95 -14.79 -16.42
N VAL A 70 -3.72 -14.17 -15.26
CA VAL A 70 -2.51 -14.40 -14.45
C VAL A 70 -2.64 -15.65 -13.57
N LEU A 71 -3.76 -15.82 -12.86
CA LEU A 71 -3.92 -16.86 -11.84
C LEU A 71 -4.32 -18.24 -12.40
N SER A 72 -4.83 -18.30 -13.62
CA SER A 72 -5.26 -19.57 -14.25
C SER A 72 -4.10 -20.41 -14.78
N ASP A 73 -2.96 -19.80 -15.11
CA ASP A 73 -1.78 -20.53 -15.56
C ASP A 73 -0.75 -20.64 -14.45
N SER A 74 -0.25 -21.86 -14.20
CA SER A 74 0.70 -22.13 -13.13
C SER A 74 2.01 -21.34 -13.25
N LYS A 75 2.49 -21.06 -14.47
CA LYS A 75 3.74 -20.34 -14.70
C LYS A 75 3.53 -18.84 -14.51
N SER A 76 2.43 -18.30 -15.02
CA SER A 76 2.03 -16.90 -14.80
C SER A 76 1.78 -16.61 -13.33
N ARG A 77 1.08 -17.53 -12.62
CA ARG A 77 0.86 -17.44 -11.18
C ARG A 77 2.17 -17.45 -10.40
N ALA A 78 3.06 -18.39 -10.67
CA ALA A 78 4.36 -18.45 -9.98
C ALA A 78 5.20 -17.18 -10.22
N LYS A 79 5.14 -16.59 -11.42
CA LYS A 79 5.79 -15.30 -11.70
C LYS A 79 5.16 -14.18 -10.87
N TYR A 80 3.83 -14.10 -10.86
CA TYR A 80 3.08 -13.11 -10.08
C TYR A 80 3.36 -13.23 -8.58
N ASP A 81 3.37 -14.45 -8.03
CA ASP A 81 3.67 -14.71 -6.62
C ASP A 81 5.09 -14.25 -6.28
N LYS A 82 6.07 -14.48 -7.18
CA LYS A 82 7.42 -13.96 -7.01
C LYS A 82 7.45 -12.43 -7.03
N GLU A 83 6.69 -11.79 -7.92
CA GLU A 83 6.59 -10.32 -7.99
C GLU A 83 5.93 -9.76 -6.72
N LEU A 84 4.89 -10.42 -6.21
CA LEU A 84 4.19 -10.04 -4.99
C LEU A 84 5.09 -10.19 -3.75
N LEU A 85 5.82 -11.29 -3.64
CA LEU A 85 6.82 -11.51 -2.59
C LEU A 85 7.96 -10.50 -2.69
N SER A 86 8.43 -10.20 -3.90
CA SER A 86 9.49 -9.21 -4.11
C SER A 86 9.02 -7.81 -3.75
N ALA A 87 7.77 -7.45 -4.09
CA ALA A 87 7.17 -6.18 -3.69
C ALA A 87 7.05 -6.07 -2.16
N ARG A 88 6.61 -7.13 -1.48
CA ARG A 88 6.57 -7.21 -0.01
C ARG A 88 7.97 -7.06 0.59
N HIS A 89 8.94 -7.82 0.12
CA HIS A 89 10.31 -7.77 0.63
C HIS A 89 10.98 -6.41 0.37
N LYS A 90 10.64 -5.75 -0.74
CA LYS A 90 11.15 -4.40 -1.04
C LYS A 90 10.61 -3.37 -0.05
N LEU A 91 9.43 -3.60 0.54
CA LEU A 91 8.86 -2.79 1.63
C LEU A 91 9.57 -2.98 2.96
N GLU A 92 10.25 -4.12 3.17
CA GLU A 92 10.81 -4.49 4.47
C GLU A 92 12.31 -4.20 4.60
N VAL A 93 13.04 -4.11 3.49
CA VAL A 93 14.48 -3.81 3.49
C VAL A 93 14.73 -2.34 3.15
N PRO A 94 15.17 -1.51 4.13
CA PRO A 94 15.51 -0.13 3.84
C PRO A 94 16.75 -0.06 2.95
N ALA A 95 16.69 0.81 1.94
CA ALA A 95 17.81 1.14 1.07
C ALA A 95 18.88 1.95 1.81
N ASN A 96 18.47 2.73 2.83
CA ASN A 96 19.34 3.50 3.70
C ASN A 96 18.66 3.74 5.05
N GLU A 97 19.44 3.95 6.10
CA GLU A 97 18.99 4.49 7.39
C GLU A 97 19.35 5.98 7.42
N ILE A 98 18.40 6.81 7.83
CA ILE A 98 18.53 8.29 7.85
C ILE A 98 18.03 8.84 9.18
N GLU A 99 18.56 9.98 9.60
CA GLU A 99 18.13 10.69 10.80
C GLU A 99 17.17 11.83 10.43
N LEU A 100 16.39 12.33 11.41
CA LEU A 100 15.53 13.50 11.21
C LEU A 100 16.31 14.72 10.71
N SER A 101 17.55 14.87 11.16
CA SER A 101 18.47 15.93 10.74
C SER A 101 18.93 15.83 9.27
N ASP A 102 18.84 14.66 8.66
CA ASP A 102 19.17 14.48 7.23
C ASP A 102 18.01 14.91 6.31
N MET A 103 16.81 15.12 6.85
CA MET A 103 15.65 15.51 6.06
C MET A 103 15.54 17.04 5.96
N SER A 104 15.18 17.52 4.77
CA SER A 104 14.81 18.92 4.56
C SER A 104 13.33 19.11 4.86
N MET A 105 12.98 20.13 5.66
CA MET A 105 11.59 20.51 5.86
C MET A 105 11.13 21.49 4.77
N GLU A 106 10.02 21.19 4.12
CA GLU A 106 9.32 22.13 3.24
C GLU A 106 7.91 22.38 3.77
N THR A 107 7.43 23.61 3.57
CA THR A 107 6.08 24.01 3.96
C THR A 107 5.28 24.33 2.71
N VAL A 108 4.26 23.53 2.44
CA VAL A 108 3.35 23.71 1.31
C VAL A 108 1.98 24.11 1.86
N GLY A 109 1.74 25.43 1.94
CA GLY A 109 0.56 25.97 2.61
C GLY A 109 0.65 25.81 4.13
N ASP A 110 -0.30 25.10 4.74
CA ASP A 110 -0.32 24.76 6.16
C ASP A 110 0.26 23.36 6.46
N ILE A 111 0.75 22.65 5.43
CA ILE A 111 1.30 21.30 5.56
C ILE A 111 2.83 21.39 5.63
N GLN A 112 3.40 20.86 6.71
CA GLN A 112 4.84 20.67 6.87
C GLN A 112 5.20 19.25 6.44
N GLU A 113 6.06 19.15 5.43
CA GLU A 113 6.54 17.90 4.84
C GLU A 113 8.06 17.80 5.04
N LEU A 114 8.51 16.63 5.49
CA LEU A 114 9.93 16.29 5.56
C LEU A 114 10.30 15.50 4.31
N LEU A 115 11.36 15.92 3.62
CA LEU A 115 11.82 15.32 2.37
C LEU A 115 13.26 14.84 2.48
N TYR A 116 13.54 13.70 1.84
CA TYR A 116 14.89 13.16 1.66
C TYR A 116 15.08 12.73 0.20
N GLU A 117 16.20 13.12 -0.41
CA GLU A 117 16.48 12.84 -1.81
C GLU A 117 16.70 11.34 -2.06
N CYS A 118 15.94 10.79 -3.00
CA CYS A 118 16.15 9.43 -3.48
C CYS A 118 17.14 9.41 -4.64
N ARG A 119 17.94 8.35 -4.73
CA ARG A 119 18.90 8.13 -5.83
C ARG A 119 18.24 7.98 -7.21
N CYS A 120 16.91 7.83 -7.27
CA CYS A 120 16.17 7.84 -8.53
C CYS A 120 15.85 9.26 -9.04
N GLY A 121 16.15 10.31 -8.27
CA GLY A 121 15.83 11.71 -8.59
C GLY A 121 14.46 12.19 -8.08
N ASP A 122 13.78 11.36 -7.30
CA ASP A 122 12.53 11.68 -6.61
C ASP A 122 12.78 11.79 -5.09
N TYR A 123 11.73 11.84 -4.27
CA TYR A 123 11.87 12.05 -2.82
C TYR A 123 11.21 10.94 -2.01
N PHE A 124 11.76 10.73 -0.82
CA PHE A 124 11.07 10.11 0.30
C PHE A 124 10.44 11.24 1.08
N SER A 125 9.11 11.24 1.23
CA SER A 125 8.43 12.30 1.98
C SER A 125 7.50 11.74 3.04
N ILE A 126 7.39 12.49 4.14
CA ILE A 126 6.44 12.23 5.20
C ILE A 126 6.00 13.55 5.82
N THR A 127 4.72 13.71 6.08
CA THR A 127 4.19 14.92 6.72
C THR A 127 4.28 14.85 8.24
N LEU A 128 4.35 16.01 8.89
CA LEU A 128 4.29 16.06 10.36
C LEU A 128 2.95 15.53 10.91
N SER A 129 1.88 15.65 10.13
CA SER A 129 0.58 15.07 10.46
C SER A 129 0.65 13.54 10.53
N GLU A 130 1.32 12.89 9.56
CA GLU A 130 1.51 11.43 9.56
C GLU A 130 2.38 10.97 10.73
N LEU A 131 3.46 11.71 11.03
CA LEU A 131 4.28 11.44 12.20
C LEU A 131 3.47 11.53 13.50
N ARG A 132 2.60 12.54 13.62
CA ARG A 132 1.70 12.71 14.76
C ARG A 132 0.70 11.59 14.89
N GLU A 133 0.14 11.08 13.78
CA GLU A 133 -0.73 9.90 13.79
C GLU A 133 0.00 8.64 14.27
N MET A 134 1.32 8.55 14.04
CA MET A 134 2.19 7.51 14.59
C MET A 134 2.65 7.78 16.03
N GLY A 135 2.19 8.87 16.65
CA GLY A 135 2.53 9.25 18.02
C GLY A 135 3.84 10.02 18.19
N ILE A 136 4.45 10.49 17.09
CA ILE A 136 5.70 11.23 17.09
C ILE A 136 5.38 12.73 17.11
N LEU A 137 5.79 13.42 18.18
CA LEU A 137 5.66 14.86 18.33
C LEU A 137 7.03 15.52 18.14
N LEU A 138 7.15 16.34 17.10
CA LEU A 138 8.33 17.15 16.82
C LEU A 138 8.05 18.59 17.27
N ASP A 139 9.01 19.19 17.96
CA ASP A 139 8.96 20.62 18.25
C ASP A 139 9.18 21.43 16.94
N GLU A 140 8.33 22.43 16.69
CA GLU A 140 8.37 23.20 15.44
C GLU A 140 9.65 24.04 15.29
N GLN A 141 10.45 24.19 16.35
CA GLN A 141 11.67 25.03 16.36
C GLN A 141 12.96 24.23 16.47
N SER A 142 12.87 22.95 16.83
CA SER A 142 14.00 22.04 16.98
C SER A 142 13.52 20.65 16.60
N LEU A 143 14.21 19.96 15.68
CA LEU A 143 13.89 18.59 15.24
C LEU A 143 14.08 17.54 16.36
N GLU A 144 13.80 17.91 17.60
CA GLU A 144 13.91 17.17 18.84
C GLU A 144 12.55 16.53 19.13
N VAL A 145 12.57 15.23 19.47
CA VAL A 145 11.36 14.45 19.73
C VAL A 145 10.97 14.63 21.20
N GLU A 146 9.80 15.23 21.47
CA GLU A 146 9.22 15.26 22.82
C GLU A 146 8.62 13.89 23.17
N SER A 147 9.47 12.94 23.55
CA SER A 147 9.02 11.61 23.96
C SER A 147 8.50 11.63 25.40
N SER A 148 7.23 11.27 25.60
CA SER A 148 6.67 11.06 26.94
C SER A 148 6.05 9.67 27.14
N ILE A 149 6.20 8.72 26.20
CA ILE A 149 5.64 7.36 26.32
C ILE A 149 6.51 6.31 25.59
N ASP A 150 6.80 5.17 26.22
CA ASP A 150 7.47 3.93 25.72
C ASP A 150 6.86 3.27 24.45
N LEU A 151 5.93 3.92 23.76
CA LEU A 151 5.19 3.35 22.62
C LEU A 151 5.52 3.99 21.27
N VAL A 152 6.43 4.98 21.22
CA VAL A 152 6.87 5.55 19.94
C VAL A 152 7.74 4.55 19.17
N PRO A 153 7.48 4.36 17.86
CA PRO A 153 8.34 3.51 17.05
C PRO A 153 9.76 4.08 17.02
N THR A 154 10.77 3.27 17.34
CA THR A 154 12.20 3.65 17.29
C THR A 154 12.63 4.08 15.88
N SER A 155 11.96 3.55 14.86
CA SER A 155 12.20 3.88 13.47
C SER A 155 10.95 3.67 12.63
N ILE A 156 10.80 4.41 11.53
CA ILE A 156 9.73 4.25 10.55
C ILE A 156 10.29 4.00 9.15
N LEU A 157 9.54 3.30 8.30
CA LEU A 157 9.92 3.09 6.89
C LEU A 157 9.16 4.06 5.99
N ILE A 158 9.88 4.81 5.19
CA ILE A 158 9.33 5.82 4.26
C ILE A 158 9.55 5.33 2.82
N PRO A 159 8.48 5.11 2.03
CA PRO A 159 8.59 4.75 0.62
C PRO A 159 8.96 5.95 -0.25
N CYS A 160 9.64 5.69 -1.37
CA CYS A 160 9.86 6.70 -2.39
C CYS A 160 8.60 6.87 -3.26
N GLY A 161 8.27 8.10 -3.63
CA GLY A 161 7.11 8.41 -4.49
C GLY A 161 7.19 7.81 -5.89
N SER A 162 8.39 7.74 -6.48
CA SER A 162 8.58 7.28 -7.87
C SER A 162 9.24 5.92 -8.04
N CYS A 163 9.79 5.33 -6.99
CA CYS A 163 10.41 4.01 -7.08
C CYS A 163 10.00 3.15 -5.89
N SER A 164 10.20 1.84 -5.98
CA SER A 164 9.81 0.96 -4.87
C SER A 164 10.86 0.80 -3.77
N LEU A 165 11.84 1.72 -3.66
CA LEU A 165 12.77 1.75 -2.52
C LEU A 165 12.09 2.35 -1.28
N ASN A 166 12.61 2.01 -0.11
CA ASN A 166 12.22 2.60 1.17
C ASN A 166 13.47 3.07 1.92
N VAL A 167 13.36 4.07 2.77
CA VAL A 167 14.40 4.43 3.76
C VAL A 167 13.86 4.21 5.17
N ARG A 168 14.74 3.91 6.11
CA ARG A 168 14.39 3.87 7.52
C ARG A 168 14.76 5.19 8.17
N LEU A 169 13.77 5.93 8.64
CA LEU A 169 13.96 7.14 9.44
C LEU A 169 14.04 6.75 10.92
N MET A 170 15.14 7.11 11.57
CA MET A 170 15.38 6.88 13.00
C MET A 170 14.74 8.01 13.81
N ILE A 171 13.89 7.66 14.78
CA ILE A 171 13.09 8.63 15.56
C ILE A 171 13.64 8.82 16.97
N ASN A 172 14.15 7.75 17.59
CA ASN A 172 14.77 7.84 18.91
C ASN A 172 16.25 7.48 18.79
N ASP A 173 17.13 8.45 19.09
CA ASP A 173 18.50 8.12 19.46
C ASP A 173 18.43 7.49 20.85
N GLY A 174 18.61 6.16 20.91
CA GLY A 174 18.70 5.45 22.16
C GLY A 174 19.98 5.84 22.88
N SER A 175 19.93 6.92 23.65
CA SER A 175 20.91 7.27 24.67
C SER A 175 20.45 6.82 26.06
#